data_AF-A0AAV5YWC5-F1
#
_entry.id   AF-A0AAV5YWC5-F1
#
_cell.length_a   1.000
_cell.length_b   1.000
_cell.length_c   1.000
_cell.angle_alpha   90.00
_cell.angle_beta   90.00
_cell.angle_gamma   90.00
#
_symmetry.space_group_name_H-M   'P 1'
#
loop_
_entity.id
_entity.type
_entity.pdbx_description
1 polymer ?
#
loop_
_entity_poly.entity_id
_entity_poly.type
_entity_poly.pdbx_seq_one_letter_code
_entity_poly.pdbx_strand_id
1 'polypeptide(L)'
;VMDWTMDDQPVWLRTRKGRILSIPYPIEVNDTRGIIWYHYTSEEFADLIVDQFDEMLAQSKRQPLVCPISLHPFVFGRPYRIRRLRRALQHILAHRDRVWLTRPRDICSHVEGLPAGVVP
;
A
#
# COMPACT_ATOMS: atom_id res chain seq x y z
N VAL A 1 5.54 -12.62 -3.89
CA VAL A 1 5.85 -11.43 -3.07
C VAL A 1 6.06 -10.29 -4.05
N MET A 2 5.77 -9.04 -3.66
CA MET A 2 5.96 -7.86 -4.52
C MET A 2 7.32 -7.27 -4.14
N ASP A 3 8.38 -7.81 -4.74
CA ASP A 3 9.73 -7.77 -4.17
C ASP A 3 10.48 -6.45 -4.41
N TRP A 4 10.00 -5.59 -5.32
CA TRP A 4 10.66 -4.32 -5.68
C TRP A 4 9.90 -3.12 -5.12
N THR A 5 10.54 -2.43 -4.17
CA THR A 5 10.01 -1.26 -3.47
C THR A 5 10.65 0.00 -4.06
N MET A 6 10.27 0.33 -5.29
CA MET A 6 10.98 1.33 -6.10
C MET A 6 10.13 2.53 -6.53
N ASP A 7 8.80 2.44 -6.46
CA ASP A 7 7.88 3.49 -6.89
C ASP A 7 6.53 3.33 -6.18
N ASP A 8 5.73 4.40 -6.15
CA ASP A 8 4.35 4.42 -5.65
C ASP A 8 3.33 4.12 -6.77
N GLN A 9 3.79 4.03 -8.03
CA GLN A 9 3.02 3.57 -9.19
C GLN A 9 3.46 2.18 -9.66
N PRO A 10 2.56 1.42 -10.32
CA PRO A 10 2.98 0.24 -11.07
C PRO A 10 4.01 0.61 -12.14
N VAL A 11 4.99 -0.26 -12.39
CA VAL A 11 6.04 -0.03 -13.40
C VAL A 11 6.28 -1.32 -14.20
N TRP A 12 6.32 -1.21 -15.53
CA TRP A 12 6.70 -2.33 -16.38
C TRP A 12 8.22 -2.55 -16.37
N LEU A 13 8.65 -3.67 -15.81
CA LEU A 13 10.04 -4.07 -15.84
C LEU A 13 10.34 -4.88 -17.10
N ARG A 14 11.39 -4.49 -17.82
CA ARG A 14 11.88 -5.25 -18.98
C ARG A 14 12.70 -6.46 -18.53
N THR A 15 12.33 -7.65 -18.98
CA THR A 15 13.11 -8.88 -18.76
C THR A 15 13.51 -9.53 -20.08
N ARG A 16 14.36 -10.56 -20.03
CA ARG A 16 14.80 -11.33 -21.21
C ARG A 16 13.65 -12.08 -21.91
N LYS A 17 12.55 -12.38 -21.21
CA LYS A 17 11.43 -13.20 -21.72
C LYS A 17 10.10 -12.44 -21.75
N GLY A 18 10.16 -11.11 -21.83
CA GLY A 18 8.98 -10.24 -21.81
C GLY A 18 8.98 -9.30 -20.61
N ARG A 19 7.89 -8.57 -20.43
CA ARG A 19 7.74 -7.63 -19.31
C ARG A 19 7.09 -8.29 -18.12
N ILE A 20 7.43 -7.84 -16.92
CA ILE A 20 6.71 -8.13 -15.67
C ILE A 20 6.24 -6.81 -15.08
N LEU A 21 5.06 -6.80 -14.46
CA LEU A 21 4.57 -5.61 -13.79
C LEU A 21 5.05 -5.61 -12.33
N SER A 22 5.81 -4.58 -11.96
CA SER A 22 6.08 -4.28 -10.56
C SER A 22 4.85 -3.60 -9.97
N ILE A 23 4.35 -4.11 -8.84
CA ILE A 23 3.28 -3.50 -8.07
C ILE A 23 3.88 -2.96 -6.77
N PRO A 24 3.58 -1.71 -6.36
CA PRO A 24 4.13 -1.13 -5.15
C PRO A 24 3.90 -1.98 -3.90
N TYR A 25 4.93 -2.05 -3.05
CA TYR A 25 4.89 -2.72 -1.75
C TYR A 25 5.64 -1.86 -0.72
N PRO A 26 5.17 -1.76 0.53
CA PRO A 26 5.75 -0.87 1.50
C PRO A 26 6.88 -1.57 2.28
N ILE A 27 8.00 -0.87 2.47
CA ILE A 27 8.98 -1.25 3.49
C ILE A 27 8.52 -0.74 4.86
N GLU A 28 8.14 0.54 4.97
CA GLU A 28 7.87 1.18 6.27
C GLU A 28 6.45 0.91 6.78
N VAL A 29 5.43 1.01 5.92
CA VAL A 29 4.03 0.68 6.25
C VAL A 29 3.82 -0.84 6.24
N ASN A 30 4.65 -1.52 7.02
CA ASN A 30 4.71 -2.95 7.20
C ASN A 30 4.86 -3.23 8.70
N ASP A 31 3.91 -3.95 9.27
CA ASP A 31 3.88 -4.13 10.73
C ASP A 31 5.05 -4.91 11.31
N THR A 32 5.65 -5.81 10.54
CA THR A 32 6.85 -6.50 10.96
C THR A 32 7.96 -5.46 11.11
N ARG A 33 8.20 -4.63 10.08
CA ARG A 33 9.23 -3.57 10.12
C ARG A 33 8.94 -2.56 11.22
N GLY A 34 7.76 -1.94 11.22
CA GLY A 34 7.41 -0.91 12.20
C GLY A 34 7.42 -1.42 13.65
N ILE A 35 6.71 -2.52 13.95
CA ILE A 35 6.52 -2.97 15.34
C ILE A 35 7.69 -3.83 15.83
N ILE A 36 8.20 -4.77 15.02
CA ILE A 36 9.21 -5.73 15.47
C ILE A 36 10.61 -5.14 15.34
N TRP A 37 10.93 -4.52 14.21
CA TRP A 37 12.30 -4.04 13.94
C TRP A 37 12.53 -2.62 14.47
N TYR A 38 11.58 -1.71 14.29
CA TYR A 38 11.70 -0.31 14.71
C TYR A 38 11.01 -0.01 16.04
N HIS A 39 10.37 -1.01 16.65
CA HIS A 39 9.75 -0.92 17.97
C HIS A 39 8.67 0.16 18.11
N TYR A 40 7.99 0.51 17.02
CA TYR A 40 6.82 1.38 17.10
C TYR A 40 5.76 0.77 18.00
N THR A 41 5.11 1.62 18.79
CA THR A 41 3.85 1.33 19.43
C THR A 41 2.76 1.12 18.38
N SER A 42 1.67 0.47 18.77
CA SER A 42 0.52 0.30 17.87
C SER A 42 -0.17 1.62 17.53
N GLU A 43 0.04 2.66 18.32
CA GLU A 43 -0.46 4.00 18.06
C GLU A 43 0.38 4.69 16.99
N GLU A 44 1.70 4.73 17.14
CA GLU A 44 2.62 5.28 16.13
C GLU A 44 2.45 4.60 14.77
N PHE A 45 2.31 3.27 14.72
CA PHE A 45 2.06 2.59 13.45
C PHE A 45 0.69 2.91 12.84
N ALA A 46 -0.33 3.15 13.67
CA ALA A 46 -1.64 3.55 13.17
C ALA A 46 -1.64 5.01 12.68
N ASP A 47 -0.88 5.89 13.34
CA ASP A 47 -0.66 7.28 12.90
C ASP A 47 0.12 7.30 11.59
N LEU A 48 1.19 6.50 11.46
CA LEU A 48 1.95 6.32 10.22
C LEU A 48 1.06 5.93 9.02
N ILE A 49 0.12 4.98 9.22
CA ILE A 49 -0.83 4.59 8.18
C ILE A 49 -1.71 5.77 7.75
N VAL A 50 -2.20 6.56 8.71
CA VAL A 50 -3.08 7.71 8.45
C VAL A 50 -2.31 8.80 7.72
N ASP A 51 -1.13 9.17 8.21
CA ASP A 51 -0.32 10.24 7.63
C ASP A 51 0.10 9.91 6.19
N GLN A 52 0.55 8.67 5.94
CA GLN A 52 0.85 8.19 4.59
C GLN A 52 -0.38 8.26 3.68
N PHE A 53 -1.53 7.79 4.17
CA PHE A 53 -2.75 7.79 3.39
C PHE A 53 -3.19 9.21 3.02
N ASP A 54 -3.19 10.15 3.97
CA ASP A 54 -3.64 11.53 3.74
C ASP A 54 -2.74 12.27 2.75
N GLU A 55 -1.43 12.09 2.86
CA GLU A 55 -0.46 12.66 1.93
C GLU A 55 -0.63 12.06 0.52
N MET A 56 -0.71 10.73 0.40
CA MET A 56 -0.94 10.09 -0.90
C MET A 56 -2.30 10.46 -1.49
N LEU A 57 -3.33 10.64 -0.66
CA LEU A 57 -4.64 11.11 -1.11
C LEU A 57 -4.57 12.54 -1.66
N ALA A 58 -3.75 13.42 -1.07
CA ALA A 58 -3.50 14.75 -1.61
C ALA A 58 -2.75 14.69 -2.94
N GLN A 59 -1.69 13.87 -3.02
CA GLN A 59 -0.90 13.67 -4.24
C GLN A 59 -1.71 13.01 -5.38
N SER A 60 -2.70 12.16 -5.03
CA SER A 60 -3.53 11.44 -5.99
C SER A 60 -4.27 12.34 -6.99
N LYS A 61 -4.47 13.62 -6.62
CA LYS A 61 -5.06 14.65 -7.50
C LYS A 61 -4.22 14.93 -8.75
N ARG A 62 -2.92 14.63 -8.70
CA ARG A 62 -1.96 14.91 -9.78
C ARG A 62 -1.55 13.64 -10.53
N GLN A 63 -1.51 12.50 -9.85
CA GLN A 63 -1.10 11.22 -10.42
C GLN A 63 -1.76 10.05 -9.67
N PRO A 64 -2.10 8.94 -10.34
CA PRO A 64 -2.58 7.76 -9.64
C PRO A 64 -1.45 7.17 -8.77
N LEU A 65 -1.80 6.61 -7.62
CA LEU A 65 -0.85 6.01 -6.68
C LEU A 65 -1.45 4.72 -6.09
N VAL A 66 -0.59 3.80 -5.68
CA VAL A 66 -0.96 2.62 -4.91
C VAL A 66 -0.46 2.82 -3.48
N CYS A 67 -1.37 2.79 -2.51
CA CYS A 67 -1.04 2.89 -1.07
C CYS A 67 -1.14 1.51 -0.43
N PRO A 68 -0.09 0.66 -0.50
CA PRO A 68 -0.14 -0.66 0.09
C PRO A 68 0.10 -0.60 1.61
N ILE A 69 -0.55 -1.49 2.35
CA ILE A 69 -0.37 -1.67 3.80
C ILE A 69 -0.08 -3.16 4.04
N SER A 70 1.07 -3.48 4.63
CA SER A 70 1.47 -4.87 4.90
C SER A 70 1.23 -5.24 6.36
N LEU A 71 0.42 -6.26 6.59
CA LEU A 71 -0.02 -6.71 7.91
C LEU A 71 0.10 -8.22 8.04
N HIS A 72 0.46 -8.67 9.24
CA HIS A 72 0.65 -10.08 9.57
C HIS A 72 -0.20 -10.47 10.79
N PRO A 73 -0.96 -11.58 10.74
CA PRO A 73 -1.80 -12.01 11.86
C PRO A 73 -1.04 -12.23 13.17
N PHE A 74 0.22 -12.68 13.12
CA PHE A 74 1.01 -12.91 14.33
C PHE A 74 1.45 -11.60 15.03
N VAL A 75 1.44 -10.46 14.30
CA VAL A 75 1.77 -9.13 14.81
C VAL A 75 0.50 -8.37 15.20
N PHE A 76 -0.35 -8.00 14.23
CA PHE A 76 -1.55 -7.18 14.47
C PHE A 76 -2.84 -7.97 14.72
N GLY A 77 -2.81 -9.31 14.64
CA GLY A 77 -3.93 -10.14 15.08
C GLY A 77 -4.10 -10.18 16.61
N ARG A 78 -3.24 -9.49 17.37
CA ARG A 78 -3.34 -9.42 18.84
C ARG A 78 -4.38 -8.37 19.27
N PRO A 79 -5.29 -8.68 20.21
CA PRO A 79 -6.38 -7.78 20.61
C PRO A 79 -5.95 -6.37 21.06
N TYR A 80 -4.78 -6.25 21.72
CA TYR A 80 -4.30 -4.95 22.18
C TYR A 80 -3.80 -4.05 21.03
N ARG A 81 -3.41 -4.62 19.88
CA ARG A 81 -2.97 -3.87 18.70
C ARG A 81 -4.12 -3.54 17.75
N ILE A 82 -5.07 -4.47 17.59
CA ILE A 82 -6.16 -4.34 16.59
C ILE A 82 -7.03 -3.09 16.80
N ARG A 83 -7.17 -2.62 18.04
CA ARG A 83 -7.93 -1.39 18.34
C ARG A 83 -7.36 -0.17 17.62
N ARG A 84 -6.03 -0.01 17.62
CA ARG A 84 -5.36 1.13 16.97
C ARG A 84 -5.39 0.99 15.45
N LEU A 85 -5.10 -0.21 14.94
CA LEU A 85 -5.22 -0.49 13.51
C LEU A 85 -6.64 -0.22 12.97
N ARG A 86 -7.68 -0.61 13.72
CA ARG A 86 -9.07 -0.33 13.34
C ARG A 86 -9.32 1.16 13.14
N ARG A 87 -8.74 2.03 13.99
CA ARG A 87 -8.86 3.49 13.85
C ARG A 87 -8.32 3.97 12.50
N ALA A 88 -7.12 3.52 12.13
CA ALA A 88 -6.49 3.88 10.86
C ALA A 88 -7.30 3.35 9.65
N LEU A 89 -7.78 2.11 9.71
CA LEU A 89 -8.62 1.56 8.65
C LEU A 89 -9.97 2.27 8.54
N GLN A 90 -10.58 2.67 9.66
CA GLN A 90 -11.82 3.46 9.67
C GLN A 90 -11.62 4.83 9.04
N HIS A 91 -10.48 5.48 9.28
CA HIS A 91 -10.09 6.73 8.63
C HIS A 91 -10.06 6.57 7.10
N ILE A 92 -9.34 5.56 6.59
CA ILE A 92 -9.29 5.25 5.15
C ILE A 92 -10.69 4.99 4.59
N LEU A 93 -11.50 4.19 5.30
CA LEU A 93 -12.86 3.85 4.88
C LEU A 93 -13.82 5.06 4.85
N ALA A 94 -13.54 6.13 5.62
CA ALA A 94 -14.30 7.36 5.55
C ALA A 94 -14.13 8.09 4.20
N HIS A 95 -13.08 7.74 3.43
CA HIS A 95 -12.79 8.29 2.10
C HIS A 95 -13.05 7.27 0.97
N ARG A 96 -13.84 6.22 1.22
CA ARG A 96 -14.13 5.11 0.27
C ARG A 96 -14.71 5.55 -1.08
N ASP A 97 -15.31 6.73 -1.15
CA ASP A 97 -15.85 7.32 -2.38
C ASP A 97 -14.76 7.93 -3.27
N ARG A 98 -13.58 8.20 -2.69
CA ARG A 98 -12.43 8.83 -3.36
C ARG A 98 -11.30 7.85 -3.68
N VAL A 99 -11.38 6.62 -3.20
CA VAL A 99 -10.29 5.63 -3.31
C VAL A 99 -10.78 4.29 -3.82
N TRP A 100 -9.91 3.54 -4.48
CA TRP A 100 -10.18 2.18 -4.91
C TRP A 100 -9.62 1.16 -3.92
N LEU A 101 -10.48 0.63 -3.06
CA LEU A 101 -10.13 -0.50 -2.20
C LEU A 101 -10.08 -1.78 -3.04
N THR A 102 -8.88 -2.32 -3.23
CA THR A 102 -8.63 -3.32 -4.26
C THR A 102 -7.59 -4.35 -3.86
N ARG A 103 -7.38 -5.35 -4.71
CA ARG A 103 -6.33 -6.36 -4.56
C ARG A 103 -5.22 -6.11 -5.59
N PRO A 104 -3.95 -6.46 -5.29
CA PRO A 104 -2.86 -6.30 -6.25
C PRO A 104 -3.12 -6.92 -7.63
N ARG A 105 -3.81 -8.07 -7.67
CA ARG A 105 -4.20 -8.72 -8.94
C ARG A 105 -5.13 -7.88 -9.79
N ASP A 106 -6.05 -7.13 -9.16
CA ASP A 106 -7.01 -6.32 -9.87
C ASP A 106 -6.34 -5.05 -10.41
N ILE A 107 -5.37 -4.50 -9.68
CA ILE A 107 -4.47 -3.44 -10.19
C ILE A 107 -3.73 -3.94 -11.43
N CYS A 108 -3.16 -5.14 -11.37
CA CYS A 108 -2.46 -5.74 -12.51
C CYS A 108 -3.38 -5.88 -13.72
N SER A 109 -4.57 -6.46 -13.56
CA SER A 109 -5.54 -6.61 -14.65
C SER A 109 -6.03 -5.27 -15.19
N HIS A 110 -6.19 -4.25 -14.34
CA HIS A 110 -6.50 -2.90 -14.78
C HIS A 110 -5.39 -2.33 -15.66
N VAL A 111 -4.13 -2.40 -15.21
CA VAL A 111 -2.95 -1.91 -15.94
C VAL A 111 -2.75 -2.65 -17.27
N GLU A 112 -2.98 -3.96 -17.31
CA GLU A 112 -2.91 -4.75 -18.55
C GLU A 112 -3.94 -4.32 -19.60
N GLY A 113 -5.09 -3.79 -19.17
CA GLY A 113 -6.13 -3.26 -20.05
C GLY A 113 -5.89 -1.83 -20.52
N LEU A 114 -4.90 -1.12 -19.97
CA LEU A 114 -4.60 0.26 -20.38
C LEU A 114 -3.80 0.28 -21.70
N PRO A 115 -3.94 1.35 -22.52
CA PRO A 115 -3.09 1.56 -23.68
C PRO A 115 -1.59 1.52 -23.33
N ALA A 116 -0.77 1.04 -24.27
CA ALA A 116 0.68 1.03 -24.10
C ALA A 116 1.23 2.45 -23.88
N GLY A 117 2.17 2.59 -22.92
CA GLY A 117 2.79 3.87 -22.57
C GLY A 117 2.04 4.70 -21.52
N VAL A 118 0.88 4.25 -21.04
CA VAL A 118 0.19 4.91 -19.92
C VAL A 118 0.91 4.68 -18.59
N VAL A 119 1.32 3.43 -18.37
CA VAL A 119 2.14 3.04 -17.21
C VAL A 119 3.60 2.99 -17.65
N PRO A 120 4.51 3.62 -16.89
CA PRO A 120 5.94 3.67 -17.22
C PRO A 120 6.59 2.28 -17.31
#